data_AF-A0A350IE31-F1
#
_entry.id   AF-A0A350IE31-F1
#
_cell.length_a   1.000
_cell.length_b   1.000
_cell.length_c   1.000
_cell.angle_alpha   90.00
_cell.angle_beta   90.00
_cell.angle_gamma   90.00
#
_symmetry.space_group_name_H-M   'P 1'
#
loop_
_entity.id
_entity.type
_entity.pdbx_description
1 polymer ?
#
loop_
_entity_poly.entity_id
_entity_poly.type
_entity_poly.pdbx_seq_one_letter_code
_entity_poly.pdbx_strand_id
1 'polypeptide(L)' 'MAKVELIMPKMGESIMEATILNWTKSVGDTIDLDETVLEIATDKVDSEIPSPVAGVLSEI' A
#
# COMPACT_ATOMS: atom_id res chain seq x y z
N MET A 1 17.82 0.32 -11.42
CA MET A 1 17.11 0.60 -10.16
C MET A 1 15.88 -0.28 -10.16
N ALA A 2 15.74 -1.19 -9.19
CA ALA A 2 14.55 -2.04 -9.10
C ALA A 2 13.37 -1.18 -8.62
N LYS A 3 12.34 -1.04 -9.44
CA LYS A 3 11.06 -0.46 -9.02
C LYS A 3 10.19 -1.63 -8.57
N VAL A 4 9.66 -1.57 -7.35
CA VAL A 4 8.70 -2.55 -6.85
C VAL A 4 7.32 -1.92 -6.99
N GLU A 5 6.50 -2.50 -7.86
CA GLU A 5 5.11 -2.10 -7.99
C GLU A 5 4.35 -2.73 -6.81
N LEU A 6 3.77 -1.88 -5.96
CA LEU A 6 2.91 -2.32 -4.88
C LEU A 6 1.55 -2.71 -5.48
N ILE A 7 1.44 -3.98 -5.87
CA ILE A 7 0.19 -4.51 -6.40
C ILE A 7 -0.71 -4.79 -5.19
N MET A 8 -1.91 -4.19 -5.17
CA MET A 8 -2.90 -4.54 -4.15
C MET A 8 -3.10 -6.06 -4.15
N PRO A 9 -2.84 -6.76 -3.02
CA PRO A 9 -3.09 -8.19 -2.96
C PRO A 9 -4.58 -8.42 -3.19
N LYS A 10 -4.93 -9.53 -3.85
CA LYS A 10 -6.34 -9.91 -4.03
C LYS A 10 -6.95 -10.12 -2.64
N MET A 11 -7.69 -9.13 -2.17
CA MET A 11 -8.34 -9.12 -0.85
C MET A 11 -9.56 -10.05 -0.86
N GLY A 12 -9.35 -11.36 -1.02
CA GLY A 12 -10.41 -12.37 -0.99
C GLY A 12 -11.40 -12.30 -2.16
N GLU A 13 -12.05 -13.42 -2.46
CA GLU A 13 -12.96 -13.60 -3.61
C GLU A 13 -14.24 -12.72 -3.57
N SER A 14 -14.40 -11.82 -2.60
CA SER A 14 -15.60 -10.97 -2.44
C SER A 14 -15.32 -9.49 -2.18
N ILE A 15 -14.07 -9.04 -2.09
CA ILE A 15 -13.74 -7.60 -1.98
C ILE A 15 -13.15 -7.17 -3.32
N MET A 16 -13.99 -6.62 -4.18
CA MET A 16 -13.59 -6.17 -5.53
C MET A 16 -13.08 -4.73 -5.55
N GLU A 17 -13.46 -3.91 -4.57
CA GLU A 17 -13.13 -2.49 -4.52
C GLU A 17 -12.65 -2.12 -3.12
N ALA A 18 -11.46 -1.52 -3.06
CA ALA A 18 -10.89 -0.95 -1.86
C ALA A 18 -10.72 0.56 -2.10
N THR A 19 -11.25 1.37 -1.18
CA THR A 19 -11.11 2.82 -1.25
C THR A 19 -9.84 3.21 -0.51
N ILE A 20 -8.93 3.90 -1.20
CA ILE A 20 -7.75 4.47 -0.54
C ILE A 20 -8.22 5.59 0.39
N LEU A 21 -8.01 5.40 1.69
CA LEU A 21 -8.36 6.40 2.70
C LEU A 21 -7.30 7.49 2.72
N ASN A 22 -6.05 7.09 2.99
CA ASN A 22 -4.92 7.99 3.13
C ASN A 22 -3.61 7.31 2.73
N TRP A 23 -2.70 8.13 2.23
CA TRP A 23 -1.32 7.76 1.99
C TRP A 23 -0.48 8.16 3.19
N THR A 24 0.07 7.19 3.90
CA THR A 24 1.02 7.43 5.00
C THR A 24 2.38 7.87 4.44
N LYS A 25 2.68 7.52 3.18
CA LYS A 25 3.93 7.84 2.49
C LYS A 25 3.71 8.73 1.28
N SER A 26 4.66 9.64 1.05
CA SER A 26 4.65 10.60 -0.06
C SER A 26 5.78 10.30 -1.06
N VAL A 27 5.66 10.80 -2.29
CA VAL A 27 6.73 10.66 -3.29
C VAL A 27 8.02 11.31 -2.78
N GLY A 28 9.10 10.54 -2.78
CA GLY A 28 10.40 10.91 -2.26
C GLY A 28 10.67 10.43 -0.83
N ASP A 29 9.66 9.87 -0.13
CA ASP A 29 9.82 9.39 1.24
C ASP A 29 10.46 8.00 1.29
N THR A 30 11.34 7.77 2.27
CA THR A 30 11.95 6.45 2.52
C THR A 30 10.95 5.56 3.22
N ILE A 31 10.80 4.33 2.72
CA ILE A 31 9.91 3.29 3.24
C ILE A 31 10.77 2.13 3.70
N ASP A 32 10.51 1.59 4.89
CA ASP A 32 11.18 0.38 5.38
C ASP A 32 10.38 -0.91 5.07
N LEU A 33 11.04 -2.07 5.18
CA LEU A 33 10.38 -3.37 5.03
C LEU A 33 9.40 -3.57 6.20
N ASP A 34 8.19 -4.05 5.91
CA ASP A 34 7.06 -4.12 6.84
C ASP A 34 6.51 -2.74 7.31
N GLU A 35 6.92 -1.64 6.68
CA GLU A 35 6.41 -0.30 7.05
C GLU A 35 5.09 0.02 6.33
N THR A 36 4.10 0.57 7.05
CA THR A 36 2.81 0.97 6.47
C THR A 36 2.97 2.11 5.47
N VAL A 37 2.58 1.87 4.22
CA VAL A 37 2.71 2.86 3.13
C VAL A 37 1.39 3.55 2.80
N LEU A 38 0.28 2.82 2.89
CA LEU A 38 -1.05 3.32 2.58
C LEU A 38 -2.12 2.57 3.38
N GLU A 39 -3.23 3.26 3.59
CA GLU A 39 -4.40 2.75 4.29
C GLU A 39 -5.58 2.65 3.33
N ILE A 40 -6.22 1.49 3.29
CA ILE A 40 -7.45 1.25 2.51
C ILE A 40 -8.62 0.90 3.43
N ALA A 41 -9.79 1.41 3.09
CA ALA A 41 -11.06 0.94 3.62
C ALA A 41 -11.68 -0.03 2.62
N THR A 42 -12.05 -1.20 3.10
CA THR A 42 -12.95 -2.11 2.39
C THR A 42 -14.35 -2.02 3.00
N ASP A 43 -15.35 -2.54 2.28
CA ASP A 43 -16.75 -2.59 2.75
C ASP A 43 -16.93 -3.25 4.13
N LYS A 44 -15.98 -4.12 4.53
CA LYS A 44 -16.06 -4.87 5.79
C LYS A 44 -15.13 -4.40 6.89
N VAL A 45 -13.89 -4.02 6.56
CA VAL A 45 -12.85 -3.62 7.53
C VAL A 45 -11.83 -2.68 6.89
N ASP A 46 -11.24 -1.82 7.71
CA ASP A 46 -9.99 -1.14 7.40
C ASP A 46 -8.84 -2.14 7.26
N SER A 47 -7.94 -1.87 6.33
CA SER A 47 -6.73 -2.67 6.11
C SER A 47 -5.58 -1.77 5.72
N GLU A 48 -4.45 -2.01 6.36
CA GLU A 48 -3.21 -1.29 6.10
C GLU A 48 -2.38 -2.13 5.13
N ILE A 49 -1.77 -1.50 4.12
CA ILE A 49 -0.84 -2.19 3.23
C ILE A 49 0.59 -1.88 3.70
N PRO A 50 1.31 -2.89 4.23
CA PRO A 50 2.72 -2.75 4.54
C PRO A 50 3.58 -2.87 3.28
N SER A 51 4.76 -2.26 3.31
CA SER A 51 5.72 -2.37 2.23
C SER A 51 6.42 -3.73 2.23
N PRO A 52 6.45 -4.46 1.10
CA PRO A 52 7.20 -5.70 0.99
C PRO A 52 8.72 -5.49 0.91
N VAL A 53 9.18 -4.25 0.69
CA VAL A 53 10.60 -3.91 0.53
C VAL A 53 10.94 -2.57 1.17
N ALA A 54 12.19 -2.44 1.62
CA ALA A 54 12.74 -1.13 1.98
C ALA A 54 13.19 -0.39 0.72
N GLY A 55 12.83 0.89 0.58
CA GLY A 55 13.11 1.70 -0.61
C GLY A 55 12.68 3.16 -0.46
N VAL A 56 12.51 3.84 -1.59
CA VAL A 56 12.01 5.22 -1.64
C VAL A 56 10.77 5.23 -2.54
N LEU A 57 9.67 5.84 -2.08
CA LEU A 57 8.46 5.98 -2.89
C LEU A 57 8.80 6.89 -4.08
N SER A 58 8.75 6.38 -5.30
CA SER A 58 9.18 7.15 -6.47
C SER A 58 8.01 7.79 -7.22
N GLU A 59 6.80 7.24 -7.13
CA GLU A 59 5.58 7.69 -7.80
C GLU A 59 4.34 7.04 -7.12
N ILE A 60 3.17 7.68 -7.19
CA ILE A 60 1.88 7.20 -6.64
C ILE A 60 0.79 7.17 -7.71
#